data_AF-A0A2W6X923-F1
#
_entry.id   AF-A0A2W6X923-F1
#
_cell.length_a   1.000
_cell.length_b   1.000
_cell.length_c   1.000
_cell.angle_alpha   90.00
_cell.angle_beta   90.00
_cell.angle_gamma   90.00
#
_symmetry.space_group_name_H-M   'P 1'
#
loop_
_entity.id
_entity.type
_entity.pdbx_description
1 polymer ?
#
loop_
_entity_poly.entity_id
_entity_poly.type
_entity_poly.pdbx_seq_one_letter_code
_entity_poly.pdbx_strand_id
1 'polypeptide(L)' 'MDDIRIPDKAECWARARAVIEEHGDGVGAFLDLMIDACMQQRDLQHLSEWLVIQNCVGMIVNGQGGGTH' A
#
# COMPACT_ATOMS: atom_id res chain seq x y z
N MET A 1 8.64 25.06 0.82
CA MET A 1 8.87 23.87 1.66
C MET A 1 7.74 22.95 1.30
N ASP A 2 7.98 22.06 0.34
CA ASP A 2 6.98 21.12 -0.13
C ASP A 2 6.51 20.28 1.06
N ASP A 3 5.27 20.52 1.46
CA ASP A 3 4.56 19.75 2.46
C ASP A 3 4.72 18.27 2.13
N ILE A 4 5.44 17.54 2.98
CA ILE A 4 5.45 16.08 2.91
C ILE A 4 4.00 15.67 3.17
N ARG A 5 3.24 15.44 2.09
CA ARG A 5 1.86 14.96 2.16
C ARG A 5 1.92 13.61 2.81
N ILE A 6 1.60 13.57 4.10
CA ILE A 6 1.34 12.32 4.81
C ILE A 6 0.09 11.74 4.13
N PRO A 7 0.19 10.56 3.50
CA PRO A 7 -0.97 10.00 2.81
C PRO A 7 -2.08 9.75 3.83
N ASP A 8 -3.29 10.20 3.50
CA ASP A 8 -4.44 10.05 4.39
C ASP A 8 -4.69 8.55 4.62
N LYS A 9 -4.91 8.17 5.88
CA LYS A 9 -5.10 6.76 6.23
C LYS A 9 -6.30 6.18 5.47
N ALA A 10 -7.42 6.89 5.37
CA ALA A 10 -8.59 6.36 4.67
C ALA A 10 -8.31 6.20 3.16
N GLU A 11 -7.55 7.12 2.56
CA GLU A 11 -7.08 7.03 1.17
C GLU A 11 -6.22 5.76 0.95
N CYS A 12 -5.26 5.48 1.84
CA CYS A 12 -4.44 4.26 1.78
C CYS A 12 -5.28 2.97 1.90
N TRP A 13 -6.27 2.96 2.79
CA TRP A 13 -7.15 1.79 2.97
C TRP A 13 -8.08 1.59 1.76
N ALA A 14 -8.60 2.67 1.18
CA ALA A 14 -9.39 2.60 -0.06
C ALA A 14 -8.54 2.10 -1.22
N ARG A 15 -7.30 2.60 -1.34
CA ARG A 15 -6.36 2.15 -2.37
C ARG A 15 -5.99 0.69 -2.20
N ALA A 16 -5.68 0.25 -0.99
CA ALA A 16 -5.39 -1.15 -0.69
C ALA A 16 -6.53 -2.09 -1.11
N ARG A 17 -7.79 -1.72 -0.82
CA ARG A 17 -8.96 -2.48 -1.29
C ARG A 17 -9.07 -2.52 -2.80
N ALA A 18 -8.85 -1.39 -3.49
CA ALA A 18 -8.88 -1.33 -4.94
C ALA A 18 -7.81 -2.23 -5.58
N VAL A 19 -6.58 -2.22 -5.03
CA VAL A 19 -5.49 -3.07 -5.53
C VAL A 19 -5.80 -4.56 -5.29
N ILE A 20 -6.39 -4.92 -4.13
CA ILE A 20 -6.86 -6.29 -3.88
C ILE A 20 -7.95 -6.70 -4.87
N GLU A 21 -8.92 -5.82 -5.14
CA GLU A 21 -10.00 -6.11 -6.09
C GLU A 21 -9.49 -6.27 -7.53
N GLU A 22 -8.53 -5.46 -7.94
CA GLU A 22 -7.95 -5.47 -9.29
C GLU A 22 -7.05 -6.69 -9.52
N HIS A 23 -6.24 -7.08 -8.52
CA HIS A 23 -5.21 -8.10 -8.69
C HIS A 23 -5.49 -9.44 -8.00
N GLY A 24 -6.45 -9.49 -7.07
CA GLY A 24 -6.80 -10.71 -6.33
C GLY A 24 -5.59 -11.33 -5.64
N ASP A 25 -5.38 -12.63 -5.85
CA ASP A 25 -4.21 -13.37 -5.34
C ASP A 25 -2.87 -12.82 -5.86
N GLY A 26 -2.87 -12.11 -6.99
CA GLY A 26 -1.68 -11.48 -7.57
C GLY A 26 -1.25 -10.19 -6.88
N VAL A 27 -1.99 -9.71 -5.87
CA VAL A 27 -1.72 -8.43 -5.20
C VAL A 27 -0.31 -8.33 -4.63
N GLY A 28 0.25 -9.43 -4.09
CA GLY A 28 1.61 -9.44 -3.54
C GLY A 28 2.67 -9.15 -4.61
N ALA A 29 2.62 -9.87 -5.73
CA ALA A 29 3.57 -9.69 -6.83
C ALA A 29 3.46 -8.29 -7.46
N PHE A 30 2.25 -7.73 -7.54
CA PHE A 30 2.05 -6.36 -7.99
C PHE A 30 2.70 -5.33 -7.06
N LEU A 31 2.50 -5.47 -5.74
CA LEU A 31 3.09 -4.56 -4.75
C LEU A 31 4.62 -4.62 -4.77
N ASP A 32 5.21 -5.81 -4.86
CA ASP A 32 6.66 -5.99 -4.99
C ASP A 32 7.19 -5.29 -6.25
N LEU A 33 6.50 -5.42 -7.39
CA LEU A 33 6.88 -4.75 -8.62
C LEU A 33 6.87 -3.21 -8.49
N MET A 34 5.84 -2.65 -7.86
CA MET A 34 5.74 -1.20 -7.66
C MET A 34 6.81 -0.68 -6.71
N ILE A 35 7.12 -1.42 -5.65
CA ILE A 35 8.18 -1.08 -4.69
C ILE A 35 9.55 -1.13 -5.39
N ASP A 36 9.83 -2.17 -6.17
CA ASP A 36 11.08 -2.28 -6.94
C ASP A 36 11.24 -1.13 -7.94
N ALA A 37 10.18 -0.82 -8.69
CA ALA A 37 10.16 0.32 -9.62
C ALA A 37 10.44 1.66 -8.92
N CYS A 38 9.90 1.87 -7.71
CA CYS A 38 10.18 3.08 -6.92
C CYS A 38 11.63 3.11 -6.42
N MET A 39 12.17 1.98 -5.97
CA MET A 39 13.58 1.88 -5.56
C MET A 39 14.53 2.15 -6.72
N GLN A 40 14.24 1.60 -7.90
CA GLN A 40 15.05 1.81 -9.11
C GLN A 40 15.06 3.28 -9.55
N GLN A 41 13.91 3.95 -9.44
CA GLN A 41 13.75 5.37 -9.80
C GLN A 41 14.19 6.33 -8.68
N ARG A 42 14.56 5.81 -7.51
CA ARG A 42 14.84 6.59 -6.27
C ARG A 42 13.69 7.52 -5.88
N ASP A 43 12.48 7.08 -6.17
CA ASP A 43 11.27 7.86 -5.93
C ASP A 43 10.75 7.58 -4.52
N LEU A 44 11.40 8.21 -3.54
CA LEU A 44 11.18 7.94 -2.12
C LEU A 44 9.76 8.31 -1.65
N GLN A 45 9.11 9.27 -2.33
CA GLN A 45 7.76 9.69 -1.99
C GLN A 45 6.76 8.57 -2.31
N HIS A 46 6.74 8.09 -3.56
CA HIS A 46 5.85 6.98 -3.93
C HIS A 46 6.27 5.66 -3.27
N LEU A 47 7.56 5.44 -3.01
CA LEU A 47 8.02 4.28 -2.23
C LEU A 47 7.34 4.24 -0.85
N SER A 48 7.28 5.38 -0.15
CA SER A 48 6.63 5.44 1.17
C SER A 48 5.13 5.14 1.11
N GLU A 49 4.45 5.58 0.05
CA GLU A 49 3.03 5.31 -0.18
C GLU A 49 2.78 3.82 -0.43
N TRP A 50 3.55 3.19 -1.33
CA TRP A 50 3.42 1.77 -1.65
C TRP A 50 3.68 0.86 -0.45
N LEU A 51 4.61 1.24 0.43
CA LEU A 51 4.87 0.51 1.68
C LEU A 51 3.67 0.58 2.64
N VAL A 52 3.01 1.74 2.76
CA VAL A 52 1.79 1.88 3.58
C VAL A 52 0.63 1.09 2.99
N ILE A 53 0.46 1.12 1.66
CA ILE A 53 -0.56 0.34 0.96
C ILE A 53 -0.31 -1.17 1.17
N GLN A 54 0.93 -1.63 1.03
CA GLN A 54 1.29 -3.03 1.27
C GLN A 54 0.96 -3.47 2.71
N ASN A 55 1.23 -2.62 3.70
CA ASN A 55 0.84 -2.91 5.08
C ASN A 55 -0.69 -3.02 5.23
N CYS A 56 -1.44 -2.09 4.64
CA CYS A 56 -2.91 -2.13 4.66
C CYS A 56 -3.44 -3.40 3.99
N VAL A 57 -2.88 -3.81 2.84
CA VAL A 57 -3.22 -5.07 2.17
C VAL A 57 -2.96 -6.26 3.09
N GLY A 58 -1.78 -6.31 3.72
CA GLY A 58 -1.45 -7.37 4.68
C GLY A 58 -2.45 -7.44 5.83
N MET A 59 -2.90 -6.30 6.36
CA MET A 59 -3.93 -6.27 7.42
C MET A 59 -5.31 -6.75 6.94
N ILE A 60 -5.71 -6.41 5.72
CA ILE A 60 -6.99 -6.83 5.12
C ILE A 60 -6.97 -8.34 4.85
N VAL A 61 -5.94 -8.82 4.16
CA VAL A 61 -5.83 -10.22 3.71
C VAL A 61 -5.62 -11.16 4.90
N ASN A 62 -4.80 -10.79 5.89
CA ASN A 62 -4.58 -11.62 7.09
C ASN A 62 -5.67 -11.46 8.16
N GLY A 63 -6.75 -10.72 7.89
CA GLY A 63 -7.88 -10.59 8.83
C GLY A 63 -7.58 -9.80 10.10
N GLN A 64 -6.42 -9.13 10.21
CA GLN A 64 -6.10 -8.24 11.34
C GLN A 64 -6.86 -6.89 11.31
N GLY A 65 -7.82 -6.74 10.41
CA GLY A 65 -8.75 -5.61 10.34
C GLY A 65 -9.98 -5.69 11.24
N GLY A 66 -10.13 -6.72 12.08
CA GLY A 66 -11.29 -6.83 12.98
C GLY A 66 -11.11 -7.88 14.07
N GLY A 67 -10.70 -7.47 15.26
CA GLY A 67 -10.69 -8.32 16.44
C GLY A 67 -9.87 -7.78 17.60
N THR A 68 -10.56 -7.51 18.72
CA THR A 68 -10.08 -7.22 20.08
C THR A 68 -9.38 -5.86 20.33
N HIS A 69 -10.13 -4.83 20.74
CA HIS A 69 -10.49 -4.53 22.14
C HIS A 69 -11.62 -3.48 22.15
#